data_AF-Q2FU19-F1
#
_entry.id   AF-Q2FU19-F1
#
_cell.length_a   1.000
_cell.length_b   1.000
_cell.length_c   1.000
_cell.angle_alpha   90.00
_cell.angle_beta   90.00
_cell.angle_gamma   90.00
#
_symmetry.space_group_name_H-M   'P 1'
#
loop_
_entity.id
_entity.type
_entity.pdbx_description
1 polymer ?
#
loop_
_entity_poly.entity_id
_entity_poly.type
_entity_poly.pdbx_seq_one_letter_code
_entity_poly.pdbx_strand_id
1 'polypeptide(L)'
;MGYRNDQGVHQGFLQKNLPVYGMSVTPCIHHEDHDGEYTCRICKENHCSACIHMGSGICHSCIYKVLIIILVIMVITSYIAWFGLL
;
A
#
# COMPACT_ATOMS: atom_id res chain seq x y z
N MET A 1 24.48 -4.22 40.31
CA MET A 1 25.43 -3.53 39.43
C MET A 1 24.61 -2.79 38.40
N GLY A 2 24.46 -1.47 38.56
CA GLY A 2 23.64 -0.62 37.70
C GLY A 2 24.51 0.39 36.96
N TYR A 3 24.05 0.85 35.80
CA TYR A 3 24.65 1.97 35.07
C TYR A 3 23.56 3.02 34.76
N ARG A 4 23.78 4.24 35.28
CA ARG A 4 23.11 5.53 34.99
C ARG A 4 23.53 6.01 33.59
N ASN A 5 22.60 6.44 32.73
CA ASN A 5 22.07 7.81 32.52
C ASN A 5 23.11 8.87 32.10
N ASP A 6 22.96 9.38 30.86
CA ASP A 6 23.39 10.73 30.47
C ASP A 6 22.33 11.35 29.55
N GLN A 7 21.72 12.43 30.05
CA GLN A 7 20.88 13.36 29.30
C GLN A 7 21.76 14.47 28.74
N GLY A 8 21.71 14.69 27.43
CA GLY A 8 22.29 15.87 26.75
C GLY A 8 21.20 16.68 26.06
N VAL A 9 20.74 17.71 26.76
CA VAL A 9 19.82 18.75 26.29
C VAL A 9 20.47 19.57 25.19
N HIS A 10 19.86 19.62 23.99
CA HIS A 10 19.95 20.79 23.12
C HIS A 10 18.55 21.17 22.64
N GLN A 11 18.16 22.36 23.06
CA GLN A 11 16.90 23.02 22.78
C GLN A 11 16.85 23.60 21.36
N GLY A 12 15.64 23.67 20.81
CA GLY A 12 15.23 24.80 19.98
C GLY A 12 15.19 24.54 18.48
N PHE A 13 13.98 24.73 17.92
CA PHE A 13 13.75 25.18 16.55
C PHE A 13 13.85 24.11 15.45
N LEU A 14 12.80 23.27 15.33
CA LEU A 14 12.11 22.90 14.07
C LEU A 14 11.09 21.76 14.32
N GLN A 15 10.21 21.94 15.31
CA GLN A 15 9.03 21.09 15.51
C GLN A 15 7.93 21.49 14.51
N LYS A 16 8.20 21.39 13.20
CA LYS A 16 7.21 21.69 12.13
C LYS A 16 6.67 20.44 11.41
N ASN A 17 7.22 19.25 11.67
CA ASN A 17 6.91 18.06 10.87
C ASN A 17 6.83 16.79 11.73
N LEU A 18 5.99 16.78 12.77
CA LEU A 18 5.55 15.50 13.35
C LEU A 18 4.22 15.08 12.69
N PRO A 19 4.18 14.06 11.83
CA PRO A 19 2.98 13.26 11.69
C PRO A 19 2.84 12.36 12.94
N VAL A 20 1.78 12.65 13.68
CA VAL A 20 1.03 11.83 14.65
C VAL A 20 1.64 10.47 15.04
N TYR A 21 2.18 10.44 16.25
CA TYR A 21 2.49 9.28 17.09
C TYR A 21 1.23 8.42 17.36
N GLY A 22 1.24 7.13 16.99
CA GLY A 22 0.28 6.15 17.53
C GLY A 22 -0.23 5.03 16.63
N MET A 23 0.20 4.92 15.37
CA MET A 23 -0.17 3.78 14.50
C MET A 23 1.11 3.00 14.20
N SER A 24 1.08 1.67 14.32
CA SER A 24 2.20 0.79 13.92
C SER A 24 2.58 1.09 12.47
N VAL A 25 3.60 1.91 12.25
CA VAL A 25 4.05 2.35 10.93
C VAL A 25 4.65 1.14 10.26
N THR A 26 3.81 0.42 9.51
CA THR A 26 4.27 -0.72 8.73
C THR A 26 4.86 -0.11 7.46
N PRO A 27 6.14 -0.34 7.15
CA PRO A 27 6.74 0.19 5.94
C PRO A 27 5.95 -0.31 4.72
N CYS A 28 5.92 0.49 3.68
CA CYS A 28 5.29 0.07 2.44
C CYS A 28 6.02 -1.16 1.87
N ILE A 29 5.28 -2.22 1.54
CA ILE A 29 5.81 -3.46 0.96
C ILE A 29 6.58 -3.29 -0.37
N HIS A 30 6.46 -2.14 -1.02
CA HIS A 30 7.22 -1.81 -2.24
C HIS A 30 8.28 -0.73 -2.04
N HIS A 31 8.19 0.06 -0.97
CA HIS A 31 9.11 1.14 -0.70
C HIS A 31 9.45 1.14 0.78
N GLU A 32 10.60 0.59 1.12
CA GLU A 32 11.05 0.49 2.52
C GLU A 32 11.31 1.87 3.14
N ASP A 33 11.61 2.87 2.29
CA ASP A 33 11.85 4.27 2.69
C ASP A 33 10.56 5.10 2.89
N HIS A 34 9.38 4.52 2.62
CA HIS A 34 8.11 5.22 2.71
C HIS A 34 7.14 4.55 3.68
N ASP A 35 6.53 5.36 4.53
CA ASP A 35 5.51 4.93 5.47
C ASP A 35 4.25 4.43 4.72
N GLY A 36 3.74 3.27 5.14
CA GLY A 36 2.51 2.69 4.61
C GLY A 36 1.28 3.39 5.19
N GLU A 37 0.97 4.59 4.67
CA GLU A 37 -0.15 5.42 5.13
C GLU A 37 -1.53 4.85 4.76
N TYR A 38 -1.60 3.97 3.75
CA TYR A 38 -2.87 3.49 3.18
C TYR A 38 -2.92 1.97 3.14
N THR A 39 -4.09 1.40 3.37
CA THR A 39 -4.33 -0.05 3.25
C THR A 39 -5.09 -0.39 1.97
N CYS A 40 -4.62 -1.41 1.25
CA CYS A 40 -5.35 -1.88 0.08
C CYS A 40 -6.60 -2.67 0.47
N ARG A 41 -7.74 -2.37 -0.15
CA ARG A 41 -9.00 -3.09 0.11
C ARG A 41 -9.01 -4.57 -0.32
N ILE A 42 -8.11 -4.98 -1.21
CA ILE A 42 -8.08 -6.34 -1.79
C ILE A 42 -7.06 -7.24 -1.09
N CYS A 43 -5.80 -6.82 -1.00
CA CYS A 43 -4.77 -7.61 -0.32
C CYS A 43 -4.64 -7.30 1.18
N LYS A 44 -5.26 -6.21 1.66
CA LYS A 44 -5.16 -5.71 3.06
C LYS A 44 -3.74 -5.34 3.51
N GLU A 45 -2.82 -5.16 2.57
CA GLU A 45 -1.45 -4.75 2.85
C GLU A 45 -1.32 -3.22 2.93
N ASN A 46 -0.28 -2.76 3.64
CA ASN A 46 0.03 -1.34 3.82
C ASN A 46 0.89 -0.83 2.65
N HIS A 47 0.47 0.27 2.08
CA HIS A 47 1.02 0.87 0.87
C HIS A 47 1.20 2.37 1.03
N CYS A 48 2.22 2.88 0.35
CA CYS A 48 2.48 4.29 0.22
C CYS A 48 1.45 4.98 -0.69
N SER A 49 1.32 6.31 -0.61
CA SER A 49 0.49 7.14 -1.51
C SER A 49 0.78 6.94 -3.00
N ALA A 50 2.03 6.64 -3.37
CA ALA A 50 2.42 6.35 -4.74
C ALA A 50 2.09 4.91 -5.19
N CYS A 51 1.87 4.02 -4.23
CA CYS A 51 1.68 2.58 -4.43
C CYS A 51 0.19 2.19 -4.49
N ILE A 52 -0.65 3.03 -3.87
CA ILE A 52 -2.09 2.90 -3.86
C ILE A 52 -2.70 3.92 -4.82
N HIS A 53 -3.70 3.49 -5.57
CA HIS A 53 -4.45 4.42 -6.38
C HIS A 53 -5.46 5.17 -5.49
N MET A 54 -5.18 6.43 -5.15
CA MET A 54 -5.97 7.22 -4.19
C MET A 54 -7.47 7.27 -4.50
N GLY A 55 -7.84 7.24 -5.79
CA GLY A 55 -9.24 7.24 -6.21
C GLY A 55 -10.00 5.94 -5.92
N SER A 56 -9.32 4.80 -5.82
CA SER A 56 -9.96 3.50 -5.62
C SER A 56 -9.59 2.82 -4.29
N GLY A 57 -8.51 3.25 -3.62
CA GLY A 57 -8.00 2.59 -2.42
C GLY A 57 -7.47 1.18 -2.71
N ILE A 58 -7.03 0.95 -3.95
CA ILE A 58 -6.57 -0.35 -4.44
C ILE A 58 -5.09 -0.24 -4.86
N CYS A 59 -4.32 -1.30 -4.57
CA CYS A 59 -2.92 -1.41 -4.94
C CYS A 59 -2.76 -1.59 -6.46
N HIS A 60 -1.69 -1.06 -7.06
CA HIS A 60 -1.44 -1.22 -8.50
C HIS A 60 -1.39 -2.70 -8.94
N SER A 61 -0.80 -3.58 -8.12
CA SER A 61 -0.75 -5.03 -8.37
C SER A 61 -2.15 -5.66 -8.44
N CYS A 62 -3.04 -5.23 -7.54
CA CYS A 62 -4.42 -5.69 -7.45
C CYS A 62 -5.22 -5.26 -8.69
N ILE A 63 -5.04 -4.01 -9.14
CA ILE A 63 -5.67 -3.49 -10.36
C ILE A 63 -5.22 -4.30 -11.57
N TYR A 64 -3.91 -4.54 -11.69
CA TYR A 64 -3.35 -5.31 -12.80
C TYR A 64 -3.91 -6.74 -12.82
N LYS A 65 -4.04 -7.38 -11.66
CA LYS A 65 -4.65 -8.71 -11.53
C LYS A 65 -6.10 -8.72 -12.01
N VAL A 66 -6.90 -7.70 -11.67
CA VAL A 66 -8.29 -7.57 -12.13
C VAL A 66 -8.36 -7.36 -13.65
N LEU A 67 -7.48 -6.52 -14.22
CA LEU A 67 -7.42 -6.30 -15.66
C LEU A 67 -7.12 -7.59 -16.43
N ILE A 68 -6.18 -8.40 -15.94
CA ILE A 68 -5.88 -9.71 -16.54
C ILE A 68 -7.11 -10.62 -16.50
N ILE A 69 -7.78 -10.71 -15.35
CA ILE A 69 -8.98 -11.56 -15.21
C ILE A 69 -10.06 -11.15 -16.21
N ILE A 70 -10.32 -9.85 -16.36
CA ILE A 70 -11.30 -9.33 -17.33
C ILE A 70 -10.90 -9.72 -18.76
N LEU A 71 -9.63 -9.57 -19.12
CA LEU A 71 -9.14 -9.92 -20.45
C LEU A 71 -9.34 -11.42 -20.74
N VAL A 72 -9.00 -12.28 -19.78
CA VAL A 72 -9.21 -13.74 -19.89
C VAL A 72 -10.70 -14.06 -20.07
N ILE A 73 -11.58 -13.42 -19.30
CA ILE A 73 -13.04 -13.61 -19.45
C ILE A 73 -13.50 -13.21 -20.85
N MET A 74 -13.05 -12.08 -21.40
CA MET A 74 -13.41 -11.66 -22.76
C MET A 74 -12.96 -12.65 -23.84
N VAL A 75 -11.79 -13.25 -23.67
CA VAL A 75 -11.30 -14.29 -24.59
C VAL A 75 -12.15 -15.56 -24.49
N ILE A 76 -12.45 -16.00 -23.26
CA ILE A 76 -13.29 -17.18 -23.03
C ILE A 76 -14.69 -16.98 -23.60
N THR A 77 -15.33 -15.82 -23.37
CA THR A 77 -16.67 -15.56 -23.90
C THR A 77 -16.67 -15.49 -25.42
N SER A 78 -15.63 -14.90 -26.03
CA SER A 78 -15.46 -14.94 -27.48
C SER A 78 -15.32 -16.37 -28.00
N TYR A 79 -14.59 -17.23 -27.29
CA TYR A 79 -14.44 -18.64 -27.67
C TYR A 79 -15.77 -19.40 -27.56
N ILE A 80 -16.50 -19.22 -26.45
CA ILE A 80 -17.83 -19.82 -26.25
C ILE A 80 -18.81 -19.41 -27.35
N ALA A 81 -18.82 -18.11 -27.69
CA ALA A 81 -19.66 -17.58 -28.76
C ALA A 81 -19.31 -18.18 -30.13
N TRP A 82 -18.02 -18.41 -30.38
CA TRP A 82 -17.55 -18.98 -31.64
C TRP A 82 -17.80 -20.48 -31.76
N PHE A 83 -17.67 -21.22 -30.65
CA PHE A 83 -17.95 -22.65 -30.59
C PHE A 83 -19.45 -22.99 -30.42
N GLY A 84 -20.33 -21.98 -30.46
CA GLY A 84 -21.78 -22.18 -30.47
C GLY A 84 -22.32 -22.89 -29.23
N LEU A 85 -21.66 -22.73 -28.08
CA LEU A 85 -22.09 -23.35 -26.82
C LEU A 85 -23.21 -22.54 -26.11
N LEU A 86 -23.90 -21.67 -26.86
CA LEU A 86 -25.00 -20.80 -26.41
C LEU A 86 -26.15 -20.85 -27.42
#